data_AF-A0A350SRM5-F1
#
_entry.id   AF-A0A350SRM5-F1
#
_cell.length_a   1.000
_cell.length_b   1.000
_cell.length_c   1.000
_cell.angle_alpha   90.00
_cell.angle_beta   90.00
_cell.angle_gamma   90.00
#
_symmetry.space_group_name_H-M   'P 1'
#
loop_
_entity.id
_entity.type
_entity.pdbx_description
1 polymer ?
#
loop_
_entity_poly.entity_id
_entity_poly.type
_entity_poly.pdbx_seq_one_letter_code
_entity_poly.pdbx_strand_id
1 'polypeptide(L)' 'MAQSAHIVGKVEYRGGDGPAVEIREGPVEVSISTADATLSWVEEDVHGSAAMPIGDFRRFVKEGKIKLDGPVQAEA' A
#
# COMPACT_ATOMS: atom_id res chain seq x y z
N MET A 1 -5.17 9.25 8.27
CA MET A 1 -6.49 8.81 7.76
C MET A 1 -6.27 7.65 6.79
N ALA A 2 -7.15 6.64 6.79
CA ALA A 2 -7.07 5.53 5.83
C ALA A 2 -8.04 5.77 4.66
N GLN A 3 -7.60 5.44 3.44
CA GLN A 3 -8.41 5.53 2.22
C GLN A 3 -8.43 4.19 1.48
N SER A 4 -9.54 3.90 0.79
CA SER A 4 -9.67 2.68 -0.02
C SER A 4 -8.81 2.75 -1.29
N ALA A 5 -8.17 1.63 -1.60
CA ALA A 5 -7.40 1.43 -2.81
C ALA A 5 -7.44 -0.04 -3.24
N HIS A 6 -6.94 -0.30 -4.44
CA HIS A 6 -6.87 -1.62 -5.03
C HIS A 6 -5.46 -1.91 -5.52
N ILE A 7 -4.93 -3.07 -5.12
CA ILE A 7 -3.74 -3.66 -5.73
C ILE A 7 -4.17 -4.34 -7.01
N VAL A 8 -3.67 -3.85 -8.15
CA VAL A 8 -4.03 -4.32 -9.49
C VAL A 8 -2.84 -4.87 -10.28
N GLY A 9 -1.70 -5.01 -9.61
CA GLY A 9 -0.50 -5.62 -10.15
C GLY A 9 0.50 -5.93 -9.04
N LYS A 10 1.62 -6.56 -9.41
CA LYS A 10 2.62 -7.03 -8.44
C LYS A 10 3.24 -5.89 -7.64
N VAL A 11 2.87 -5.79 -6.36
CA VAL A 11 3.47 -4.88 -5.37
C VAL A 11 4.40 -5.71 -4.50
N GLU A 12 5.70 -5.59 -4.78
CA GLU A 12 6.76 -6.23 -4.01
C GLU A 12 7.74 -5.14 -3.57
N TYR A 13 7.92 -4.97 -2.26
CA TYR A 13 8.76 -3.92 -1.71
C TYR A 13 9.70 -4.45 -0.63
N ARG A 14 10.78 -3.72 -0.38
CA ARG A 14 11.79 -4.09 0.62
C ARG A 14 11.96 -2.98 1.64
N GLY A 15 11.49 -3.21 2.86
CA GLY A 15 11.74 -2.31 3.98
C GLY A 15 13.16 -2.51 4.53
N GLY A 16 14.14 -1.77 3.99
CA GLY A 16 15.54 -1.87 4.43
C GLY A 16 16.21 -3.18 4.02
N ASP A 17 16.86 -3.87 4.97
CA ASP A 17 17.59 -5.12 4.71
C ASP A 17 16.71 -6.39 4.81
N GLY A 18 15.44 -6.26 5.22
CA GLY A 18 14.52 -7.38 5.35
C GLY A 18 14.20 -8.07 4.01
N PRO A 19 13.53 -9.25 4.05
CA PRO A 19 13.05 -9.90 2.83
C PRO A 19 12.03 -9.01 2.11
N ALA A 20 11.90 -9.20 0.80
CA ALA A 20 10.85 -8.53 0.04
C ALA A 20 9.47 -9.02 0.49
N VAL A 21 8.55 -8.09 0.65
CA VAL A 21 7.15 -8.35 1.00
C VAL A 21 6.31 -8.20 -0.25
N GLU A 22 5.61 -9.26 -0.63
CA GLU A 22 4.63 -9.26 -1.71
C GLU A 22 3.23 -9.05 -1.14
N ILE A 23 2.53 -8.03 -1.66
CA ILE A 23 1.12 -7.77 -1.35
C ILE A 23 0.29 -8.27 -2.53
N ARG A 24 -0.68 -9.14 -2.23
CA ARG A 24 -1.56 -9.75 -3.23
C ARG A 24 -2.51 -8.72 -3.85
N GLU A 25 -2.95 -9.02 -5.06
CA GLU A 25 -3.99 -8.25 -5.74
C GLU A 25 -5.31 -8.30 -4.97
N GLY A 26 -6.01 -7.17 -4.89
CA GLY A 26 -7.25 -7.07 -4.11
C GLY A 26 -7.47 -5.71 -3.46
N PRO A 27 -8.60 -5.56 -2.75
CA PRO A 27 -8.92 -4.34 -2.00
C PRO A 27 -7.99 -4.19 -0.79
N VAL A 28 -7.49 -2.98 -0.60
CA VAL A 28 -6.66 -2.58 0.54
C VAL A 28 -7.16 -1.25 1.10
N GLU A 29 -6.96 -1.05 2.40
CA GLU A 29 -6.99 0.27 3.02
C GLU A 29 -5.57 0.80 3.11
N VAL A 30 -5.36 2.06 2.74
CA VAL A 30 -4.06 2.70 2.76
C VAL A 30 -4.09 3.88 3.71
N SER A 31 -3.26 3.84 4.74
CA SER A 31 -2.96 4.99 5.59
C SER A 31 -1.64 5.61 5.14
N ILE A 32 -1.67 6.87 4.73
CA ILE A 32 -0.49 7.58 4.21
C ILE A 32 0.01 8.57 5.26
N SER A 33 1.30 8.46 5.59
CA SER A 33 2.02 9.40 6.43
C SER A 33 3.06 10.20 5.61
N THR A 34 3.80 11.09 6.27
CA THR A 34 4.90 11.83 5.63
C THR A 34 6.10 10.97 5.28
N ALA A 35 6.27 9.82 5.95
CA ALA A 35 7.43 8.94 5.80
C ALA A 35 7.11 7.63 5.05
N ASP A 36 5.90 7.10 5.25
CA ASP A 36 5.50 5.77 4.79
C ASP A 36 4.02 5.71 4.39
N ALA A 37 3.65 4.61 3.76
CA ALA A 37 2.27 4.21 3.52
C ALA A 37 2.05 2.82 4.10
N THR A 38 1.04 2.68 4.96
CA THR A 38 0.62 1.41 5.53
C THR A 38 -0.57 0.89 4.77
N LEU A 39 -0.44 -0.29 4.18
CA LEU A 39 -1.51 -1.00 3.50
C LEU A 39 -2.03 -2.08 4.43
N SER A 40 -3.35 -2.16 4.55
CA SER A 40 -4.04 -3.17 5.34
C SER A 40 -5.08 -3.85 4.48
N TRP A 41 -5.22 -5.16 4.58
CA TRP A 41 -6.20 -5.94 3.85
C TRP A 41 -6.75 -7.08 4.70
N VAL A 42 -7.87 -7.62 4.26
CA VAL A 42 -8.47 -8.82 4.84
C VAL A 42 -8.47 -9.88 3.75
N GLU A 43 -7.77 -10.97 4.01
CA GLU A 43 -7.79 -12.17 3.19
C GLU A 43 -8.44 -13.30 4.00
N GLU A 44 -9.64 -13.71 3.60
CA GLU A 44 -10.49 -14.62 4.36
C GLU A 44 -10.73 -14.10 5.80
N ASP A 45 -10.08 -14.70 6.81
CA ASP A 45 -10.12 -14.30 8.22
C ASP A 45 -8.78 -13.73 8.73
N VAL A 46 -7.82 -13.51 7.84
CA VAL A 46 -6.48 -12.99 8.17
C VAL A 46 -6.40 -11.52 7.82
N HIS A 47 -6.13 -10.69 8.83
CA HIS A 47 -5.79 -9.29 8.64
C HIS A 47 -4.30 -9.15 8.30
N GLY A 48 -4.01 -8.81 7.06
CA GLY A 48 -2.67 -8.47 6.60
C GLY A 48 -2.41 -6.97 6.77
N SER A 49 -1.18 -6.62 7.13
CA SER A 49 -0.74 -5.22 7.13
C SER A 49 0.74 -5.11 6.76
N ALA A 50 1.07 -4.12 5.94
CA ALA A 50 2.41 -3.89 5.44
C ALA A 50 2.70 -2.39 5.32
N ALA A 51 3.73 -1.92 6.01
CA ALA A 51 4.22 -0.55 5.92
C ALA A 51 5.37 -0.45 4.92
N MET A 52 5.19 0.34 3.86
CA MET A 52 6.19 0.58 2.82
C MET A 52 6.63 2.05 2.80
N PRO A 53 7.87 2.34 2.37
CA PRO A 53 8.32 3.72 2.21
C PRO A 53 7.41 4.53 1.28
N ILE A 54 7.17 5.80 1.58
CA ILE A 54 6.25 6.63 0.79
C ILE A 54 6.72 6.80 -0.67
N GLY A 55 8.03 6.74 -0.90
CA GLY A 55 8.63 6.78 -2.24
C GLY A 55 8.21 5.59 -3.10
N ASP A 56 8.25 4.38 -2.53
CA ASP A 56 7.84 3.15 -3.21
C ASP A 56 6.34 3.12 -3.46
N PHE A 57 5.55 3.52 -2.46
CA PHE A 57 4.10 3.63 -2.61
C PHE A 57 3.71 4.53 -3.78
N ARG A 58 4.26 5.76 -3.82
CA ARG A 58 4.02 6.72 -4.92
C ARG A 58 4.46 6.17 -6.27
N ARG A 59 5.58 5.44 -6.31
CA ARG A 59 6.06 4.76 -7.51
C ARG A 59 5.04 3.73 -8.00
N PHE A 60 4.51 2.87 -7.13
CA PHE A 60 3.50 1.87 -7.52
C PHE A 60 2.18 2.48 -7.98
N VAL A 61 1.74 3.58 -7.35
CA VAL A 61 0.58 4.34 -7.83
C VAL A 61 0.85 4.92 -9.22
N LYS A 62 2.03 5.50 -9.45
CA LYS A 62 2.43 6.05 -10.76
C LYS A 62 2.56 4.96 -11.84
N GLU A 63 3.07 3.79 -11.49
CA GLU A 63 3.14 2.61 -12.36
C GLU A 63 1.75 1.98 -12.60
N GLY A 64 0.70 2.45 -11.93
CA GLY A 64 -0.66 1.95 -12.06
C GLY A 64 -0.89 0.60 -11.39
N LYS A 65 0.03 0.14 -10.53
CA LYS A 65 -0.07 -1.12 -9.77
C LYS A 65 -0.92 -0.99 -8.51
N ILE A 66 -1.02 0.23 -7.99
CA ILE A 66 -1.96 0.60 -6.92
C ILE A 66 -2.89 1.66 -7.48
N LYS A 67 -4.20 1.41 -7.38
CA LYS A 67 -5.23 2.37 -7.77
C LYS A 67 -5.92 2.89 -6.53
N LEU A 68 -5.90 4.20 -6.34
CA LEU A 68 -6.63 4.86 -5.26
C LEU A 68 -8.08 5.09 -5.70
N ASP A 69 -9.03 4.78 -4.82
CA ASP A 69 -10.45 4.96 -5.13
C ASP A 69 -10.92 6.42 -4.91
N GLY A 70 -10.07 7.24 -4.28
CA GLY A 70 -10.32 8.65 -4.01
C GLY A 70 -9.04 9.51 -4.04
N PRO A 71 -9.17 10.84 -3.89
CA PRO A 71 -8.01 11.73 -3.83
C PRO A 71 -7.13 11.41 -2.62
N VAL A 72 -5.80 11.47 -2.79
CA VAL A 72 -4.81 11.21 -1.73
C VAL A 72 -5.07 12.11 -0.53
N GLN A 73 -5.53 11.53 0.57
CA GLN A 73 -5.65 12.22 1.85
C GLN A 73 -4.38 11.97 2.68
N ALA A 74 -3.34 12.78 2.45
CA ALA A 74 -2.17 12.82 3.33
C ALA A 74 -2.42 13.84 4.43
N GLU A 75 -2.29 13.44 5.71
CA GLU A 75 -2.30 14.40 6.83
C GLU A 75 -1.09 15.33 6.72
N ALA A 76 -1.34 16.63 6.79
CA ALA A 76 -0.37 17.72 6.70
C ALA A 76 0.35 17.98 8.02
#